data_AF-A0A561EPX3-F1
#
_entry.id   AF-A0A561EPX3-F1
#
_cell.length_a   1.000
_cell.length_b   1.000
_cell.length_c   1.000
_cell.angle_alpha   90.00
_cell.angle_beta   90.00
_cell.angle_gamma   90.00
#
_symmetry.space_group_name_H-M   'P 1'
#
loop_
_entity.id
_entity.type
_entity.pdbx_description
1 polymer ?
#
loop_
_entity_poly.entity_id
_entity_poly.type
_entity_poly.pdbx_seq_one_letter_code
_entity_poly.pdbx_strand_id
1 'polypeptide(L)'
;MAEREKVPSTPDLRLQAVVELAQDMAGALTPLEAVRAAAVRATAALDATMAAVSVWDRESGRLRVLVNYGDLAAGEEELPEDESYPVADFPEIVTYLEEHWTTGRLPRAWVQTAEDQSPPIAHAHPSAGAFCQQRAAGLRRRGRECCLVAPIVLHGQAWGELYLARTIGLPVFTEADADYATLLAAQISAGLSQTERLADLRRLAFTDPLTGLANRRAVDARLESALQAHNRDNTVVSLVVCDVNGLKRVNDQLGHEVGDRLLERFAHQLSLAAAKLPGSLAARLGGDEFCLLAEGQKADEVVAVAEELCARALQLADGEGVACGVASTGDSIGPVTTSDRLFRLADAAQYRAKAARAAHPVVAGRSHGPGFSPDPTVLLADAADPHHRADSRAARPGQGRAGAGDRRRFRGAAHSADPGQLLTAVLAALDRSGTVRANHPADTLSRLATVAETASHLLDAVGWWISYVPPGSQLMRTAQHAVYRMTSGPTTTGAETQRAQIEAPDAVFDLGHYPQTRRAARGGAFALRAGAPGNDPAEEAMMVVSGYKGMVAAGGVNAAGGWLVELFADEATLPFGQVAPALRALVAVALSGPASPPP
;
A
#
# COMPACT_ATOMS: atom_id res chain seq x y z
N MET A 1 12.44 -39.66 38.65
CA MET A 1 11.89 -40.11 37.35
C MET A 1 10.41 -39.87 37.38
N ALA A 2 9.95 -38.77 36.80
CA ALA A 2 8.55 -38.56 36.45
C ALA A 2 8.54 -38.46 34.93
N GLU A 3 8.04 -39.51 34.27
CA GLU A 3 7.76 -39.48 32.85
C GLU A 3 6.75 -38.36 32.60
N ARG A 4 7.18 -37.29 31.91
CA ARG A 4 6.23 -36.39 31.26
C ARG A 4 5.57 -37.19 30.15
N GLU A 5 4.31 -37.55 30.36
CA GLU A 5 3.43 -38.10 29.33
C GLU A 5 3.51 -37.23 28.08
N LYS A 6 4.01 -37.83 26.99
CA LYS A 6 3.96 -37.25 25.64
C LYS A 6 2.49 -37.31 25.21
N VAL A 7 1.75 -36.24 25.46
CA VAL A 7 0.40 -36.08 24.92
C VAL A 7 0.53 -36.06 23.39
N PRO A 8 -0.02 -37.02 22.64
CA PRO A 8 -0.03 -36.93 21.19
C PRO A 8 -0.85 -35.69 20.81
N SER A 9 -0.24 -34.71 20.15
CA SER A 9 -1.00 -33.59 19.59
C SER A 9 -1.98 -34.13 18.57
N THR A 10 -3.26 -34.13 18.92
CA THR A 10 -4.34 -34.56 18.03
C THR A 10 -4.35 -33.69 16.77
N PRO A 11 -4.77 -34.22 15.61
CA PRO A 11 -4.88 -33.46 14.36
C PRO A 11 -5.61 -32.12 14.51
N ASP A 12 -6.59 -32.06 15.42
CA ASP A 12 -7.36 -30.86 15.76
C ASP A 12 -6.51 -29.74 16.37
N LEU A 13 -5.53 -30.06 17.22
CA LEU A 13 -4.64 -29.06 17.85
C LEU A 13 -3.66 -28.45 16.84
N ARG A 14 -3.14 -29.28 15.91
CA ARG A 14 -2.31 -28.79 14.80
C ARG A 14 -3.12 -27.87 13.87
N LEU A 15 -4.34 -28.26 13.53
CA LEU A 15 -5.21 -27.40 12.71
C LEU A 15 -5.53 -26.07 13.42
N GLN A 16 -5.84 -26.12 14.72
CA GLN A 16 -6.08 -24.93 15.52
C GLN A 16 -4.86 -23.98 15.52
N ALA A 17 -3.65 -24.50 15.69
CA ALA A 17 -2.44 -23.69 15.66
C ALA A 17 -2.18 -23.01 14.30
N VAL A 18 -2.52 -23.66 13.18
CA VAL A 18 -2.47 -23.02 11.84
C VAL A 18 -3.49 -21.88 11.74
N VAL A 19 -4.70 -22.07 12.26
CA VAL A 19 -5.74 -21.03 12.27
C VAL A 19 -5.33 -19.84 13.12
N GLU A 20 -4.78 -20.08 14.32
CA GLU A 20 -4.29 -19.02 15.21
C GLU A 20 -3.11 -18.26 14.59
N LEU A 21 -2.19 -18.96 13.94
CA LEU A 21 -1.12 -18.33 13.13
C LEU A 21 -1.72 -17.40 12.07
N ALA A 22 -2.70 -17.88 11.31
CA ALA A 22 -3.33 -17.10 10.25
C ALA A 22 -4.04 -15.84 10.81
N GLN A 23 -4.72 -15.96 11.95
CA GLN A 23 -5.42 -14.86 12.61
C GLN A 23 -4.46 -13.79 13.13
N ASP A 24 -3.39 -14.18 13.82
CA ASP A 24 -2.42 -13.24 14.36
C ASP A 24 -1.67 -12.50 13.23
N MET A 25 -1.29 -13.23 12.17
CA MET A 25 -0.67 -12.61 11.00
C MET A 25 -1.63 -11.67 10.26
N ALA A 26 -2.92 -11.99 10.21
CA ALA A 26 -3.93 -11.10 9.62
C ALA A 26 -4.17 -9.84 10.46
N GLY A 27 -3.96 -9.91 11.78
CA GLY A 27 -4.04 -8.76 12.69
C GLY A 27 -2.82 -7.84 12.66
N ALA A 28 -1.70 -8.28 12.08
CA ALA A 28 -0.47 -7.49 12.00
C ALA A 28 -0.64 -6.27 11.07
N LEU A 29 -0.15 -5.11 11.52
CA LEU A 29 -0.21 -3.86 10.77
C LEU A 29 1.05 -3.62 9.93
N THR A 30 2.15 -4.31 10.26
CA THR A 30 3.43 -4.24 9.54
C THR A 30 3.94 -5.63 9.17
N PRO A 31 4.80 -5.75 8.12
CA PRO A 31 5.45 -7.02 7.79
C PRO A 31 6.28 -7.58 8.96
N LEU A 32 6.94 -6.72 9.75
CA LEU A 32 7.75 -7.15 10.89
C LEU A 32 6.88 -7.75 12.01
N GLU A 33 5.72 -7.15 12.29
CA GLU A 33 4.75 -7.70 13.25
C GLU A 33 4.21 -9.06 12.78
N ALA A 34 3.96 -9.22 11.48
CA ALA A 34 3.51 -10.49 10.92
C ALA A 34 4.59 -11.58 11.03
N VAL A 35 5.85 -11.24 10.74
CA VAL A 35 7.00 -12.12 10.90
C VAL A 35 7.20 -12.51 12.38
N ARG A 36 7.02 -11.56 13.30
CA ARG A 36 7.11 -11.83 14.74
C ARG A 36 6.00 -12.76 15.22
N ALA A 37 4.76 -12.50 14.81
CA ALA A 37 3.62 -13.39 15.08
C ALA A 37 3.88 -14.80 14.55
N ALA A 38 4.44 -14.91 13.34
CA ALA A 38 4.83 -16.17 12.74
C ALA A 38 5.86 -16.94 13.59
N ALA A 39 6.93 -16.27 14.02
CA ALA A 39 7.94 -16.89 14.89
C ALA A 39 7.33 -17.39 16.20
N VAL A 40 6.54 -16.56 16.88
CA VAL A 40 5.87 -16.90 18.15
C VAL A 40 4.98 -18.13 18.01
N ARG A 41 4.10 -18.12 17.00
CA ARG A 41 3.13 -19.19 16.78
C ARG A 41 3.78 -20.48 16.30
N ALA A 42 4.81 -20.39 15.46
CA ALA A 42 5.57 -21.55 15.02
C ALA A 42 6.30 -22.24 16.19
N THR A 43 6.87 -21.47 17.12
CA THR A 43 7.51 -22.01 18.33
C THR A 43 6.52 -22.85 19.15
N ALA A 44 5.32 -22.30 19.41
CA ALA A 44 4.28 -23.00 20.15
C ALA A 44 3.73 -24.23 19.39
N ALA A 45 3.53 -24.11 18.07
CA ALA A 45 2.92 -25.16 17.26
C ALA A 45 3.80 -26.42 17.12
N LEU A 46 5.12 -26.26 17.20
CA LEU A 46 6.11 -27.32 17.00
C LEU A 46 6.88 -27.68 18.27
N ASP A 47 6.47 -27.19 19.45
CA ASP A 47 7.21 -27.35 20.71
C ASP A 47 8.71 -27.06 20.52
N ALA A 48 9.02 -25.98 19.81
CA ALA A 48 10.38 -25.51 19.66
C ALA A 48 10.75 -24.67 20.88
N THR A 49 12.03 -24.58 21.21
CA THR A 49 12.53 -23.65 22.23
C THR A 49 12.81 -22.29 21.63
N MET A 50 13.03 -22.23 20.32
CA MET A 50 13.38 -21.01 19.62
C MET A 50 12.89 -21.07 18.17
N ALA A 51 12.47 -19.92 17.64
CA ALA A 51 12.25 -19.69 16.23
C ALA A 51 13.07 -18.49 15.76
N ALA A 52 13.47 -18.51 14.50
CA ALA A 52 13.94 -17.35 13.77
C ALA A 52 13.26 -17.28 12.41
N VAL A 53 13.00 -16.07 11.93
CA VAL A 53 12.55 -15.85 10.56
C VAL A 53 13.55 -14.92 9.88
N SER A 54 14.07 -15.39 8.75
CA SER A 54 15.12 -14.71 8.00
C SER A 54 14.65 -14.41 6.59
N VAL A 55 15.07 -13.28 6.03
CA VAL A 55 14.83 -12.89 4.64
C VAL A 55 16.12 -13.03 3.83
N TRP A 56 16.00 -13.47 2.59
CA TRP A 56 17.14 -13.54 1.69
C TRP A 56 17.43 -12.17 1.08
N ASP A 57 18.60 -11.62 1.40
CA ASP A 57 19.23 -10.54 0.66
C ASP A 57 20.00 -11.10 -0.54
N ARG A 58 19.42 -10.90 -1.73
CA ARG A 58 19.97 -11.38 -3.00
C ARG A 58 21.21 -10.61 -3.44
N GLU A 59 21.36 -9.36 -3.03
CA GLU A 59 22.48 -8.51 -3.43
C GLU A 59 23.77 -8.95 -2.72
N SER A 60 23.66 -9.21 -1.41
CA SER A 60 24.80 -9.72 -0.61
C SER A 60 24.93 -11.25 -0.65
N GLY A 61 23.88 -11.97 -1.08
CA GLY A 61 23.85 -13.44 -1.06
C GLY A 61 23.73 -14.00 0.38
N ARG A 62 23.04 -13.27 1.27
CA ARG A 62 22.95 -13.60 2.71
C ARG A 62 21.51 -13.71 3.18
N LEU A 63 21.25 -14.60 4.13
CA LEU A 63 20.02 -14.63 4.91
C LEU A 63 20.17 -13.65 6.07
N ARG A 64 19.40 -12.57 6.06
CA ARG A 64 19.34 -11.60 7.15
C ARG A 64 18.21 -11.97 8.09
N VAL A 65 18.51 -12.11 9.38
CA VAL A 65 17.51 -12.44 10.39
C VAL A 65 16.63 -11.21 10.64
N LEU A 66 15.31 -11.39 10.63
CA LEU A 66 14.36 -10.32 10.94
C LEU A 66 13.91 -10.38 12.39
N VAL A 67 13.65 -11.61 12.88
CA VAL A 67 13.16 -11.86 14.22
C VAL A 67 13.78 -13.15 14.74
N ASN A 68 14.31 -13.12 15.96
CA ASN A 68 14.52 -14.30 16.79
C ASN A 68 13.50 -14.29 17.93
N TYR A 69 12.96 -15.45 18.32
CA TYR A 69 12.00 -15.55 19.41
C TYR A 69 12.20 -16.83 20.22
N GLY A 70 12.10 -16.74 21.55
CA GLY A 70 12.23 -17.87 22.48
C GLY A 70 13.55 -17.85 23.25
N ASP A 71 14.15 -19.02 23.45
CA ASP A 71 15.39 -19.21 24.18
C ASP A 71 16.61 -18.76 23.35
N LEU A 72 16.96 -17.48 23.47
CA LEU A 72 18.08 -16.86 22.75
C LEU A 72 19.43 -17.18 23.40
N ALA A 73 20.43 -17.49 22.57
CA ALA A 73 21.81 -17.69 23.03
C ALA A 73 22.50 -16.34 23.34
N ALA A 74 23.64 -16.39 24.02
CA ALA A 74 24.41 -15.18 24.33
C ALA A 74 24.83 -14.45 23.03
N GLY A 75 24.42 -13.18 22.91
CA GLY A 75 24.66 -12.34 21.73
C GLY A 75 23.58 -12.42 20.64
N GLU A 76 22.52 -13.19 20.85
CA GLU A 76 21.32 -13.15 19.99
C GLU A 76 20.31 -12.13 20.55
N GLU A 77 19.77 -11.31 19.66
CA GLU A 77 18.75 -10.29 19.98
C GLU A 77 17.43 -10.65 19.31
N GLU A 78 16.29 -10.22 19.89
CA GLU A 78 14.96 -10.50 19.34
C GLU A 78 14.79 -9.86 17.95
N LEU A 79 15.31 -8.64 17.76
CA LEU A 79 15.25 -7.86 16.52
C LEU A 79 16.66 -7.38 16.14
N PRO A 80 17.50 -8.27 15.57
CA PRO A 80 18.90 -7.95 15.32
C PRO A 80 19.06 -6.98 14.14
N GLU A 81 19.96 -6.00 14.28
CA GLU A 81 20.29 -5.07 13.18
C GLU A 81 21.21 -5.72 12.13
N ASP A 82 22.23 -6.47 12.56
CA ASP A 82 23.34 -6.94 11.71
C ASP A 82 23.49 -8.47 11.62
N GLU A 83 22.52 -9.25 12.11
CA GLU A 83 22.60 -10.71 12.07
C GLU A 83 22.30 -11.25 10.66
N SER A 84 23.31 -11.84 10.02
CA SER A 84 23.15 -12.47 8.71
C SER A 84 24.09 -13.64 8.46
N TYR A 85 23.66 -14.58 7.63
CA TYR A 85 24.37 -15.81 7.31
C TYR A 85 24.55 -15.98 5.79
N PRO A 86 25.71 -16.46 5.29
CA PRO A 86 25.85 -16.77 3.87
C PRO A 86 24.83 -17.82 3.42
N VAL A 87 24.08 -17.56 2.36
CA VAL A 87 23.09 -18.54 1.83
C VAL A 87 23.78 -19.80 1.30
N ALA A 88 25.04 -19.68 0.87
CA ALA A 88 25.87 -20.80 0.44
C ALA A 88 26.10 -21.87 1.52
N ASP A 89 25.94 -21.53 2.81
CA ASP A 89 26.02 -22.48 3.91
C ASP A 89 24.75 -23.36 4.03
N PHE A 90 23.72 -23.06 3.24
CA PHE A 90 22.42 -23.74 3.17
C PHE A 90 22.12 -24.18 1.74
N PRO A 91 22.89 -25.15 1.19
CA PRO A 91 22.75 -25.58 -0.19
C PRO A 91 21.37 -26.16 -0.52
N GLU A 92 20.62 -26.65 0.46
CA GLU A 92 19.23 -27.06 0.28
C GLU A 92 18.37 -25.86 -0.17
N ILE A 93 18.55 -24.69 0.45
CA ILE A 93 17.89 -23.44 0.01
C ILE A 93 18.34 -23.11 -1.41
N VAL A 94 19.65 -23.20 -1.70
CA VAL A 94 20.25 -22.89 -3.02
C VAL A 94 19.74 -23.82 -4.12
N THR A 95 19.62 -25.10 -3.86
CA THR A 95 19.12 -26.11 -4.82
C THR A 95 17.66 -25.85 -5.18
N TYR A 96 16.91 -25.20 -4.28
CA TYR A 96 15.54 -24.73 -4.50
C TYR A 96 15.43 -23.34 -5.15
N LEU A 97 16.54 -22.62 -5.38
CA LEU A 97 16.57 -21.26 -5.97
C LEU A 97 16.48 -21.24 -7.50
N GLU A 98 16.85 -22.34 -8.17
CA GLU A 98 16.84 -22.43 -9.64
C GLU A 98 15.44 -22.76 -10.21
N GLU A 99 14.55 -23.31 -9.39
CA GLU A 99 13.20 -23.69 -9.81
C GLU A 99 12.20 -22.54 -9.62
N HIS A 100 11.59 -22.10 -10.72
CA HIS A 100 10.32 -21.38 -10.65
C HIS A 100 9.25 -22.39 -10.22
N TRP A 101 8.73 -22.26 -9.00
CA TRP A 101 7.71 -23.14 -8.42
C TRP A 101 6.36 -22.97 -9.14
N THR A 102 6.29 -23.50 -10.36
CA THR A 102 5.13 -23.50 -11.26
C THR A 102 4.32 -24.78 -11.17
N THR A 103 4.80 -25.78 -10.43
CA THR A 103 4.27 -27.16 -10.39
C THR A 103 3.34 -27.45 -9.20
N GLY A 104 3.08 -26.48 -8.33
CA GLY A 104 2.12 -26.63 -7.22
C GLY A 104 2.59 -27.48 -6.04
N ARG A 105 3.87 -27.86 -5.96
CA ARG A 105 4.47 -28.52 -4.78
C ARG A 105 5.16 -27.48 -3.89
N LEU A 106 4.84 -27.48 -2.60
CA LEU A 106 5.53 -26.65 -1.59
C LEU A 106 6.96 -27.17 -1.37
N PRO A 107 7.95 -26.29 -1.12
CA PRO A 107 9.29 -26.73 -0.74
C PRO A 107 9.24 -27.41 0.63
N ARG A 108 9.77 -28.64 0.71
CA ARG A 108 9.70 -29.43 1.94
C ARG A 108 10.72 -28.90 2.95
N ALA A 109 10.27 -28.69 4.19
CA ALA A 109 11.16 -28.43 5.31
C ALA A 109 12.06 -29.65 5.60
N TRP A 110 13.16 -29.44 6.30
CA TRP A 110 14.07 -30.50 6.71
C TRP A 110 14.53 -30.33 8.16
N VAL A 111 15.05 -31.41 8.73
CA VAL A 111 15.59 -31.46 10.10
C VAL A 111 17.10 -31.66 10.02
N GLN A 112 17.81 -31.03 10.95
CA GLN A 112 19.24 -31.20 11.14
C GLN A 112 19.58 -31.38 12.61
N THR A 113 20.48 -32.31 12.91
CA THR A 113 20.89 -32.63 14.29
C THR A 113 22.29 -32.12 14.60
N ALA A 114 22.56 -31.91 15.89
CA ALA A 114 23.89 -31.58 16.39
C ALA A 114 24.85 -32.78 16.33
N GLU A 115 24.38 -34.01 16.10
CA GLU A 115 25.21 -35.22 16.00
C GLU A 115 25.50 -35.64 14.55
N ASP A 116 24.82 -35.05 13.57
CA ASP A 116 24.74 -35.59 12.21
C ASP A 116 26.11 -35.81 11.53
N GLN A 117 26.46 -37.10 11.43
CA GLN A 117 27.30 -37.69 10.39
C GLN A 117 26.39 -38.45 9.42
N SER A 118 25.42 -37.79 8.79
CA SER A 118 24.60 -38.45 7.78
C SER A 118 25.47 -39.05 6.67
N PRO A 119 25.28 -40.34 6.27
CA PRO A 119 25.92 -40.90 5.09
C PRO A 119 25.48 -40.10 3.86
N PRO A 120 26.29 -40.03 2.79
CA PRO A 120 25.98 -39.21 1.62
C PRO A 120 24.61 -39.63 1.07
N ILE A 121 23.68 -38.68 1.02
CA ILE A 121 22.42 -38.83 0.30
C ILE A 121 22.79 -39.32 -1.10
N ALA A 122 22.23 -40.43 -1.55
CA ALA A 122 22.37 -40.83 -2.95
C ALA A 122 21.84 -39.63 -3.77
N HIS A 123 22.73 -38.96 -4.52
CA HIS A 123 22.55 -37.71 -5.27
C HIS A 123 23.00 -36.37 -4.62
N ALA A 124 23.64 -36.35 -3.44
CA ALA A 124 24.23 -35.10 -2.90
C ALA A 124 25.60 -34.77 -3.51
N HIS A 125 25.84 -33.46 -3.75
CA HIS A 125 27.11 -32.92 -4.24
C HIS A 125 28.26 -33.18 -3.24
N PRO A 126 29.52 -33.44 -3.69
CA PRO A 126 30.64 -33.82 -2.82
C PRO A 126 30.98 -32.84 -1.67
N SER A 127 30.49 -31.60 -1.74
CA SER A 127 30.68 -30.56 -0.72
C SER A 127 29.66 -30.60 0.43
N ALA A 128 28.53 -31.32 0.28
CA ALA A 128 27.44 -31.36 1.26
C ALA A 128 27.89 -31.85 2.66
N GLY A 129 28.86 -32.78 2.72
CA GLY A 129 29.36 -33.34 3.98
C GLY A 129 30.09 -32.34 4.88
N ALA A 130 30.84 -31.38 4.29
CA ALA A 130 31.55 -30.35 5.06
C ALA A 130 30.56 -29.33 5.66
N PHE A 131 29.51 -28.97 4.91
CA PHE A 131 28.47 -28.04 5.37
C PHE A 131 27.63 -28.61 6.51
N CYS A 132 27.29 -29.91 6.48
CA CYS A 132 26.59 -30.56 7.58
C CYS A 132 27.37 -30.51 8.90
N GLN A 133 28.70 -30.69 8.84
CA GLN A 133 29.57 -30.61 10.02
C GLN A 133 29.66 -29.20 10.61
N GLN A 134 29.72 -28.16 9.75
CA GLN A 134 29.82 -26.76 10.17
C GLN A 134 28.52 -26.28 10.83
N ARG A 135 27.36 -26.73 10.33
CA ARG A 135 26.03 -26.47 10.90
C ARG A 135 25.82 -27.20 12.23
N ALA A 136 26.17 -28.48 12.32
CA ALA A 136 26.16 -29.23 13.58
C ALA A 136 27.04 -28.56 14.65
N ALA A 137 28.22 -28.05 14.27
CA ALA A 137 29.07 -27.26 15.17
C ALA A 137 28.41 -25.94 15.60
N GLY A 138 27.67 -25.28 14.72
CA GLY A 138 26.88 -24.08 15.02
C GLY A 138 25.76 -24.33 16.03
N LEU A 139 25.06 -25.46 15.92
CA LEU A 139 24.04 -25.90 16.88
C LEU A 139 24.65 -26.13 18.27
N ARG A 140 25.78 -26.87 18.33
CA ARG A 140 26.48 -27.14 19.60
C ARG A 140 26.94 -25.86 20.30
N ARG A 141 27.53 -24.90 19.57
CA ARG A 141 27.97 -23.62 20.15
C ARG A 141 26.83 -22.83 20.78
N ARG A 142 25.62 -22.97 20.25
CA ARG A 142 24.40 -22.29 20.74
C ARG A 142 23.59 -23.14 21.72
N GLY A 143 24.09 -24.31 22.14
CA GLY A 143 23.38 -25.20 23.06
C GLY A 143 22.12 -25.85 22.48
N ARG A 144 22.08 -26.06 21.16
CA ARG A 144 20.95 -26.64 20.42
C ARG A 144 21.22 -28.10 20.06
N GLU A 145 20.21 -28.95 20.26
CA GLU A 145 20.24 -30.38 19.93
C GLU A 145 19.95 -30.60 18.44
N CYS A 146 18.97 -29.87 17.91
CA CYS A 146 18.54 -29.98 16.53
C CYS A 146 17.88 -28.68 16.07
N CYS A 147 17.77 -28.53 14.76
CA CYS A 147 16.92 -27.53 14.13
C CYS A 147 16.05 -28.12 13.04
N LEU A 148 14.99 -27.40 12.73
CA LEU A 148 14.10 -27.61 11.60
C LEU A 148 14.13 -26.33 10.78
N VAL A 149 14.25 -26.45 9.47
CA VAL A 149 14.29 -25.31 8.56
C VAL A 149 13.22 -25.48 7.50
N ALA A 150 12.33 -24.50 7.38
CA ALA A 150 11.22 -24.49 6.43
C ALA A 150 11.32 -23.26 5.50
N PRO A 151 11.51 -23.46 4.19
CA PRO A 151 11.57 -22.35 3.23
C PRO A 151 10.25 -21.59 3.12
N ILE A 152 10.33 -20.26 3.12
CA ILE A 152 9.21 -19.35 2.88
C ILE A 152 9.29 -18.89 1.42
N VAL A 153 8.20 -19.07 0.68
CA VAL A 153 8.12 -18.76 -0.76
C VAL A 153 7.08 -17.68 -0.98
N LEU A 154 7.52 -16.57 -1.55
CA LEU A 154 6.67 -15.45 -1.90
C LEU A 154 6.68 -15.25 -3.41
N HIS A 155 5.50 -15.12 -4.02
CA HIS A 155 5.36 -14.94 -5.48
C HIS A 155 6.07 -16.00 -6.34
N GLY A 156 6.13 -17.25 -5.85
CA GLY A 156 6.79 -18.36 -6.56
C GLY A 156 8.33 -18.31 -6.50
N GLN A 157 8.90 -17.44 -5.67
CA GLN A 157 10.33 -17.32 -5.43
C GLN A 157 10.66 -17.52 -3.95
N ALA A 158 11.82 -18.11 -3.65
CA ALA A 158 12.30 -18.16 -2.27
C ALA A 158 12.47 -16.73 -1.73
N TRP A 159 11.79 -16.47 -0.61
CA TRP A 159 11.81 -15.19 0.10
C TRP A 159 12.72 -15.26 1.32
N GLY A 160 12.72 -16.38 2.02
CA GLY A 160 13.42 -16.54 3.28
C GLY A 160 13.19 -17.90 3.90
N GLU A 161 13.41 -18.01 5.20
CA GLU A 161 13.22 -19.24 5.95
C GLU A 161 12.58 -19.00 7.32
N LEU A 162 11.83 -20.01 7.77
CA LEU A 162 11.50 -20.24 9.16
C LEU A 162 12.49 -21.27 9.71
N TYR A 163 13.29 -20.85 10.68
CA TYR A 163 14.20 -21.70 11.44
C TYR A 163 13.57 -21.97 12.81
N LEU A 164 13.58 -23.23 13.24
CA LEU A 164 13.12 -23.67 14.56
C LEU A 164 14.20 -24.51 15.21
N ALA A 165 14.39 -24.38 16.52
CA ALA A 165 15.36 -25.18 17.25
C ALA A 165 14.81 -25.73 18.56
N ARG A 166 15.42 -26.83 19.02
CA ARG A 166 15.24 -27.36 20.37
C ARG A 166 16.60 -27.42 21.06
N THR A 167 16.63 -27.07 22.34
CA THR A 167 17.82 -27.16 23.19
C THR A 167 18.14 -28.61 23.55
N ILE A 168 19.37 -28.83 24.03
CA ILE A 168 19.88 -30.14 24.47
C ILE A 168 18.94 -30.78 25.50
N GLY A 169 18.65 -32.07 25.32
CA GLY A 169 17.77 -32.85 26.20
C GLY A 169 16.31 -32.92 25.76
N LEU A 170 15.92 -32.20 24.71
CA LEU A 170 14.62 -32.36 24.07
C LEU A 170 14.68 -33.32 22.87
N PRO A 171 13.56 -34.00 22.52
CA PRO A 171 13.53 -34.89 21.36
C PRO A 171 13.82 -34.15 20.04
N VAL A 172 14.56 -34.81 19.15
CA VAL A 172 14.79 -34.34 17.78
C VAL A 172 13.47 -34.21 17.02
N PHE A 173 13.38 -33.22 16.13
CA PHE A 173 12.23 -33.07 15.23
C PHE A 173 12.07 -34.30 14.32
N THR A 174 10.83 -34.68 14.05
CA THR A 174 10.48 -35.82 13.20
C THR A 174 10.18 -35.39 11.77
N GLU A 175 10.06 -36.33 10.83
CA GLU A 175 9.56 -36.01 9.47
C GLU A 175 8.14 -35.41 9.50
N ALA A 176 7.28 -35.87 10.42
CA ALA A 176 5.94 -35.30 10.60
C ALA A 176 5.97 -33.85 11.12
N ASP A 177 7.05 -33.44 11.78
CA ASP A 177 7.28 -32.05 12.18
C ASP A 177 7.74 -31.23 10.98
N ALA A 178 8.60 -31.78 10.11
CA ALA A 178 9.00 -31.14 8.86
C ALA A 178 7.82 -30.92 7.89
N ASP A 179 6.97 -31.93 7.71
CA ASP A 179 5.77 -31.79 6.87
C ASP A 179 4.81 -30.72 7.45
N TYR A 180 4.66 -30.67 8.77
CA TYR A 180 3.84 -29.65 9.42
C TYR A 180 4.46 -28.26 9.35
N ALA A 181 5.77 -28.12 9.52
CA ALA A 181 6.47 -26.85 9.34
C ALA A 181 6.39 -26.33 7.90
N THR A 182 6.33 -27.23 6.91
CA THR A 182 6.07 -26.86 5.50
C THR A 182 4.70 -26.18 5.36
N LEU A 183 3.67 -26.66 6.07
CA LEU A 183 2.35 -26.03 6.10
C LEU A 183 2.39 -24.67 6.81
N LEU A 184 3.10 -24.56 7.93
CA LEU A 184 3.29 -23.28 8.62
C LEU A 184 4.01 -22.27 7.73
N ALA A 185 5.08 -22.66 7.02
CA ALA A 185 5.79 -21.78 6.09
C ALA A 185 4.91 -21.31 4.93
N ALA A 186 4.02 -22.17 4.41
CA ALA A 186 3.02 -21.79 3.43
C ALA A 186 2.00 -20.78 4.00
N GLN A 187 1.54 -20.99 5.23
CA GLN A 187 0.65 -20.04 5.92
C GLN A 187 1.33 -18.70 6.20
N ILE A 188 2.61 -18.72 6.58
CA ILE A 188 3.45 -17.52 6.74
C ILE A 188 3.57 -16.79 5.41
N SER A 189 3.84 -17.50 4.32
CA SER A 189 3.91 -16.92 2.97
C SER A 189 2.61 -16.22 2.58
N ALA A 190 1.45 -16.82 2.91
CA ALA A 190 0.14 -16.21 2.68
C ALA A 190 -0.10 -14.96 3.53
N GLY A 191 0.26 -15.00 4.82
CA GLY A 191 0.17 -13.85 5.72
C GLY A 191 1.07 -12.69 5.28
N LEU A 192 2.34 -12.99 4.93
CA LEU A 192 3.27 -11.99 4.41
C LEU A 192 2.74 -11.35 3.13
N SER A 193 2.26 -12.16 2.17
CA SER A 193 1.64 -11.66 0.93
C SER A 193 0.48 -10.72 1.21
N GLN A 194 -0.33 -11.02 2.22
CA GLN A 194 -1.47 -10.17 2.60
C GLN A 194 -0.98 -8.85 3.23
N THR A 195 0.00 -8.90 4.12
CA THR A 195 0.56 -7.68 4.74
C THR A 195 1.26 -6.79 3.73
N GLU A 196 2.00 -7.35 2.75
CA GLU A 196 2.61 -6.58 1.66
C GLU A 196 1.56 -5.91 0.80
N ARG A 197 0.49 -6.63 0.41
CA ARG A 197 -0.63 -6.03 -0.33
C ARG A 197 -1.26 -4.89 0.45
N LEU A 198 -1.53 -5.09 1.74
CA LEU A 198 -2.10 -4.04 2.61
C LEU A 198 -1.16 -2.86 2.78
N ALA A 199 0.15 -3.09 2.88
CA ALA A 199 1.16 -2.04 2.95
C ALA A 199 1.24 -1.25 1.63
N ASP A 200 1.22 -1.94 0.49
CA ASP A 200 1.19 -1.32 -0.83
C ASP A 200 -0.09 -0.52 -1.06
N LEU A 201 -1.23 -1.06 -0.63
CA LEU A 201 -2.51 -0.36 -0.65
C LEU A 201 -2.46 0.91 0.20
N ARG A 202 -1.96 0.82 1.42
CA ARG A 202 -1.79 1.98 2.30
C ARG A 202 -0.85 3.02 1.68
N ARG A 203 0.28 2.60 1.12
CA ARG A 203 1.22 3.47 0.42
C ARG A 203 0.55 4.16 -0.78
N LEU A 204 -0.15 3.41 -1.62
CA LEU A 204 -0.88 3.98 -2.76
C LEU A 204 -2.02 4.92 -2.34
N ALA A 205 -2.68 4.65 -1.21
CA ALA A 205 -3.74 5.51 -0.71
C ALA A 205 -3.23 6.77 -0.02
N PHE A 206 -2.10 6.72 0.67
CA PHE A 206 -1.67 7.76 1.62
C PHE A 206 -0.32 8.40 1.30
N THR A 207 0.37 7.99 0.25
CA THR A 207 1.64 8.57 -0.20
C THR A 207 1.49 9.24 -1.57
N ASP A 208 2.21 10.33 -1.79
CA ASP A 208 2.36 10.98 -3.08
C ASP A 208 3.46 10.25 -3.88
N PRO A 209 3.18 9.74 -5.10
CA PRO A 209 4.10 8.88 -5.83
C PRO A 209 5.33 9.63 -6.38
N LEU A 210 5.25 10.95 -6.58
CA LEU A 210 6.39 11.75 -7.04
C LEU A 210 7.37 12.02 -5.91
N THR A 211 6.87 12.44 -4.74
CA THR A 211 7.71 12.96 -3.67
C THR A 211 8.01 11.96 -2.56
N GLY A 212 7.26 10.85 -2.48
CA GLY A 212 7.35 9.88 -1.40
C GLY A 212 6.80 10.37 -0.05
N LEU A 213 6.33 11.61 0.03
CA LEU A 213 5.69 12.17 1.22
C LEU A 213 4.26 11.65 1.37
N ALA A 214 3.63 11.93 2.52
CA ALA A 214 2.20 11.68 2.66
C ALA A 214 1.41 12.50 1.62
N ASN A 215 0.25 12.02 1.21
CA ASN A 215 -0.65 12.79 0.34
C ASN A 215 -1.74 13.51 1.14
N ARG A 216 -2.57 14.29 0.46
CA ARG A 216 -3.70 15.01 1.06
C ARG A 216 -4.56 14.16 2.01
N ARG A 217 -4.82 12.90 1.65
CA ARG A 217 -5.70 12.04 2.45
C ARG A 217 -5.07 11.59 3.75
N ALA A 218 -3.75 11.44 3.78
CA ALA A 218 -3.02 11.17 5.03
C ALA A 218 -3.12 12.35 5.99
N VAL A 219 -3.06 13.58 5.45
CA VAL A 219 -3.20 14.82 6.22
C VAL A 219 -4.60 14.93 6.79
N ASP A 220 -5.64 14.75 5.98
CA ASP A 220 -7.04 14.87 6.43
C ASP A 220 -7.33 13.86 7.56
N ALA A 221 -6.90 12.60 7.41
CA ALA A 221 -7.08 11.57 8.44
C ALA A 221 -6.30 11.88 9.73
N ARG A 222 -5.04 12.31 9.61
CA ARG A 222 -4.19 12.61 10.77
C ARG A 222 -4.65 13.87 11.51
N LEU A 223 -5.09 14.89 10.76
CA LEU A 223 -5.57 16.16 11.31
C LEU A 223 -6.87 15.97 12.09
N GLU A 224 -7.79 15.14 11.59
CA GLU A 224 -9.02 14.80 12.31
C GLU A 224 -8.71 14.11 13.64
N SER A 225 -7.83 13.11 13.64
CA SER A 225 -7.38 12.44 14.85
C SER A 225 -6.66 13.37 15.84
N ALA A 226 -5.80 14.26 15.35
CA ALA A 226 -5.08 15.22 16.18
C ALA A 226 -6.03 16.23 16.84
N LEU A 227 -7.09 16.66 16.14
CA LEU A 227 -8.09 17.56 16.72
C LEU A 227 -8.99 16.87 17.75
N GLN A 228 -9.25 15.57 17.60
CA GLN A 228 -9.90 14.81 18.66
C GLN A 228 -9.06 14.76 19.94
N ALA A 229 -7.73 14.60 19.81
CA ALA A 229 -6.82 14.72 20.94
C ALA A 229 -6.86 16.13 21.53
N HIS A 230 -6.71 17.17 20.70
CA HIS A 230 -6.84 18.57 21.13
C HIS A 230 -8.11 18.83 21.96
N ASN A 231 -9.27 18.37 21.48
CA ASN A 231 -10.55 18.55 22.17
C ASN A 231 -10.64 17.77 23.50
N ARG A 232 -9.90 16.67 23.64
CA ARG A 232 -9.91 15.81 24.83
C ARG A 232 -8.94 16.27 25.91
N ASP A 233 -7.73 16.67 25.54
CA ASP A 233 -6.61 16.89 26.47
C ASP A 233 -5.84 18.20 26.23
N ASN A 234 -6.34 19.08 25.35
CA ASN A 234 -5.70 20.34 24.95
C ASN A 234 -4.32 20.17 24.30
N THR A 235 -4.03 19.00 23.71
CA THR A 235 -2.83 18.81 22.88
C THR A 235 -2.75 19.88 21.80
N VAL A 236 -1.59 20.54 21.65
CA VAL A 236 -1.38 21.57 20.62
C VAL A 236 -1.30 20.91 19.25
N VAL A 237 -2.03 21.46 18.29
CA VAL A 237 -2.03 21.00 16.90
C VAL A 237 -1.66 22.19 16.03
N SER A 238 -0.62 22.01 15.21
CA SER A 238 -0.11 23.05 14.32
C SER A 238 -0.07 22.53 12.89
N LEU A 239 -0.49 23.37 11.95
CA LEU A 239 -0.47 23.08 10.53
C LEU A 239 0.33 24.18 9.81
N VAL A 240 1.32 23.76 9.03
CA VAL A 240 2.06 24.60 8.10
C VAL A 240 1.58 24.25 6.69
N VAL A 241 1.12 25.22 5.93
CA VAL A 241 0.79 25.07 4.50
C VAL A 241 1.81 25.83 3.68
N CYS A 242 2.33 25.17 2.65
CA CYS A 242 3.43 25.63 1.82
C CYS A 242 3.01 25.61 0.35
N ASP A 243 3.45 26.58 -0.43
CA ASP A 243 3.26 26.65 -1.88
C ASP A 243 4.60 27.00 -2.53
N VAL A 244 5.12 26.11 -3.37
CA VAL A 244 6.42 26.29 -4.03
C VAL A 244 6.30 27.37 -5.11
N ASN A 245 7.04 28.45 -4.94
CA ASN A 245 6.97 29.58 -5.86
C ASN A 245 7.68 29.25 -7.19
N GLY A 246 7.09 29.69 -8.29
CA GLY A 246 7.74 29.68 -9.62
C GLY A 246 7.66 28.35 -10.37
N LEU A 247 6.99 27.30 -9.86
CA LEU A 247 6.92 26.00 -10.52
C LEU A 247 6.43 26.09 -11.98
N LYS A 248 5.38 26.88 -12.24
CA LYS A 248 4.87 27.07 -13.60
C LYS A 248 5.94 27.62 -14.55
N ARG A 249 6.71 28.63 -14.12
CA ARG A 249 7.80 29.20 -14.95
C ARG A 249 8.87 28.16 -15.23
N VAL A 250 9.24 27.35 -14.24
CA VAL A 250 10.20 26.25 -14.40
C VAL A 250 9.70 25.23 -15.42
N ASN A 251 8.45 24.80 -15.30
CA ASN A 251 7.84 23.87 -16.26
C ASN A 251 7.80 24.45 -17.69
N ASP A 252 7.40 25.71 -17.82
CA ASP A 252 7.24 26.38 -19.11
C ASP A 252 8.61 26.64 -19.80
N GLN A 253 9.69 26.87 -19.03
CA GLN A 253 11.00 27.23 -19.57
C GLN A 253 11.99 26.06 -19.66
N LEU A 254 11.93 25.13 -18.72
CA LEU A 254 12.93 24.07 -18.53
C LEU A 254 12.33 22.66 -18.66
N GLY A 255 11.01 22.56 -18.80
CA GLY A 255 10.29 21.30 -18.96
C GLY A 255 9.83 20.66 -17.65
N HIS A 256 8.81 19.81 -17.76
CA HIS A 256 8.16 19.16 -16.60
C HIS A 256 9.11 18.32 -15.74
N GLU A 257 10.10 17.64 -16.35
CA GLU A 257 11.07 16.86 -15.58
C GLU A 257 11.91 17.71 -14.61
N VAL A 258 12.21 18.96 -14.97
CA VAL A 258 12.93 19.89 -14.08
C VAL A 258 12.02 20.37 -12.95
N GLY A 259 10.74 20.60 -13.24
CA GLY A 259 9.74 20.92 -12.22
C GLY A 259 9.52 19.78 -11.25
N ASP A 260 9.45 18.54 -11.73
CA ASP A 260 9.34 17.34 -10.90
C ASP A 260 10.54 17.23 -9.95
N ARG A 261 11.78 17.45 -10.45
CA ARG A 261 12.98 17.52 -9.60
C ARG A 261 12.97 18.67 -8.59
N LEU A 262 12.35 19.82 -8.92
CA LEU A 262 12.18 20.90 -7.96
C LEU A 262 11.24 20.47 -6.82
N LEU A 263 10.14 19.79 -7.14
CA LEU A 263 9.19 19.26 -6.16
C LEU A 263 9.81 18.19 -5.27
N GLU A 264 10.58 17.26 -5.83
CA GLU A 264 11.33 16.24 -5.07
C GLU A 264 12.35 16.88 -4.11
N ARG A 265 13.10 17.88 -4.58
CA ARG A 265 14.07 18.60 -3.72
C ARG A 265 13.38 19.36 -2.59
N PHE A 266 12.25 20.01 -2.87
CA PHE A 266 11.47 20.68 -1.83
C PHE A 266 10.89 19.68 -0.82
N ALA A 267 10.34 18.56 -1.31
CA ALA A 267 9.85 17.48 -0.47
C ALA A 267 10.93 16.94 0.49
N HIS A 268 12.16 16.78 0.00
CA HIS A 268 13.28 16.39 0.82
C HIS A 268 13.58 17.42 1.94
N GLN A 269 13.59 18.72 1.63
CA GLN A 269 13.77 19.76 2.66
C GLN A 269 12.63 19.75 3.69
N LEU A 270 11.39 19.55 3.24
CA LEU A 270 10.23 19.43 4.12
C LEU A 270 10.32 18.21 5.04
N SER A 271 10.79 17.07 4.53
CA SER A 271 11.03 15.87 5.33
C SER A 271 12.09 16.09 6.41
N LEU A 272 13.19 16.78 6.07
CA LEU A 272 14.23 17.13 7.04
C LEU A 272 13.72 18.12 8.11
N ALA A 273 12.86 19.04 7.72
CA ALA A 273 12.18 19.96 8.64
C ALA A 273 11.25 19.18 9.61
N ALA A 274 10.44 18.26 9.09
CA ALA A 274 9.57 17.39 9.88
C ALA A 274 10.32 16.48 10.86
N ALA A 275 11.50 15.98 10.48
CA ALA A 275 12.33 15.16 11.36
C ALA A 275 12.75 15.87 12.67
N LYS A 276 12.72 17.21 12.71
CA LYS A 276 12.98 18.01 13.92
C LYS A 276 11.80 18.10 14.87
N LEU A 277 10.61 17.68 14.42
CA LEU A 277 9.36 17.69 15.15
C LEU A 277 8.88 16.23 15.28
N PRO A 278 9.22 15.53 16.37
CA PRO A 278 8.82 14.14 16.57
C PRO A 278 7.32 13.94 16.40
N GLY A 279 6.94 12.91 15.64
CA GLY A 279 5.53 12.57 15.36
C GLY A 279 4.82 13.47 14.36
N SER A 280 5.52 14.42 13.72
CA SER A 280 4.97 15.26 12.66
C SER A 280 4.82 14.52 11.33
N LEU A 281 3.92 15.01 10.48
CA LEU A 281 3.61 14.48 9.17
C LEU A 281 3.92 15.52 8.09
N ALA A 282 4.90 15.23 7.23
CA ALA A 282 5.15 15.99 6.00
C ALA A 282 4.35 15.40 4.84
N ALA A 283 3.71 16.25 4.06
CA ALA A 283 2.83 15.83 2.97
C ALA A 283 2.83 16.77 1.78
N ARG A 284 2.47 16.23 0.61
CA ARG A 284 2.11 16.99 -0.59
C ARG A 284 0.60 16.93 -0.79
N LEU A 285 -0.01 18.09 -0.96
CA LEU A 285 -1.47 18.22 -1.10
C LEU A 285 -1.89 18.07 -2.57
N GLY A 286 -1.03 18.51 -3.49
CA GLY A 286 -1.21 18.46 -4.93
C GLY A 286 -0.40 19.56 -5.60
N GLY A 287 -0.14 19.48 -6.91
CA GLY A 287 0.57 20.53 -7.65
C GLY A 287 1.89 20.95 -6.98
N ASP A 288 2.00 22.23 -6.62
CA ASP A 288 3.07 22.89 -5.88
C ASP A 288 2.79 23.05 -4.37
N GLU A 289 1.69 22.49 -3.86
CA GLU A 289 1.23 22.65 -2.48
C GLU A 289 1.68 21.50 -1.57
N PHE A 290 2.21 21.86 -0.40
CA PHE A 290 2.70 20.94 0.62
C PHE A 290 2.20 21.35 2.01
N CYS A 291 2.30 20.45 2.98
CA CYS A 291 2.07 20.81 4.37
C CYS A 291 2.93 20.03 5.36
N LEU A 292 3.04 20.57 6.56
CA LEU A 292 3.58 19.90 7.73
C LEU A 292 2.55 19.98 8.86
N LEU A 293 2.15 18.84 9.39
CA LEU A 293 1.25 18.71 10.52
C LEU A 293 2.03 18.26 11.75
N ALA A 294 2.00 19.03 12.83
CA ALA A 294 2.64 18.71 14.10
C ALA A 294 1.60 18.61 15.23
N GLU A 295 1.73 17.59 16.06
CA GLU A 295 0.91 17.33 17.23
C GLU A 295 1.79 17.30 18.48
N GLY A 296 1.36 17.97 19.55
CA GLY A 296 2.07 18.02 20.83
C GLY A 296 3.26 18.98 20.90
N GLN A 297 3.71 19.53 19.76
CA GLN A 297 4.81 20.50 19.71
C GLN A 297 4.34 21.92 20.01
N LYS A 298 5.21 22.75 20.59
CA LYS A 298 4.88 24.16 20.86
C LYS A 298 4.78 24.93 19.55
N ALA A 299 3.86 25.89 19.48
CA ALA A 299 3.66 26.72 18.30
C ALA A 299 4.97 27.39 17.82
N ASP A 300 5.80 27.87 18.75
CA ASP A 300 7.08 28.52 18.44
C ASP A 300 8.10 27.58 17.80
N GLU A 301 8.12 26.29 18.20
CA GLU A 301 9.02 25.28 17.61
C GLU A 301 8.63 25.00 16.15
N VAL A 302 7.33 24.93 15.88
CA VAL A 302 6.79 24.72 14.53
C VAL A 302 7.09 25.94 13.64
N VAL A 303 6.95 27.16 14.18
CA VAL A 303 7.29 28.40 13.45
C VAL A 303 8.78 28.46 13.13
N ALA A 304 9.67 28.13 14.07
CA ALA A 304 11.11 28.10 13.82
C ALA A 304 11.51 27.10 12.72
N VAL A 305 10.86 25.92 12.70
CA VAL A 305 11.05 24.92 11.62
C VAL A 305 10.55 25.44 10.28
N ALA A 306 9.41 26.16 10.25
CA ALA A 306 8.88 26.78 9.04
C ALA A 306 9.78 27.93 8.53
N GLU A 307 10.40 28.70 9.41
CA GLU A 307 11.40 29.73 9.08
C GLU A 307 12.62 29.13 8.38
N GLU A 308 13.17 28.06 8.96
CA GLU A 308 14.31 27.36 8.36
C GLU A 308 13.95 26.73 7.00
N LEU A 309 12.74 26.17 6.87
CA LEU A 309 12.24 25.64 5.61
C LEU A 309 12.18 26.73 4.54
N CYS A 310 11.69 27.94 4.87
CA CYS A 310 11.67 29.08 3.95
C CYS A 310 13.09 29.45 3.49
N ALA A 311 14.05 29.52 4.43
CA ALA A 311 15.43 29.85 4.13
C ALA A 311 16.10 28.79 3.23
N ARG A 312 15.84 27.50 3.47
CA ARG A 312 16.35 26.39 2.64
C ARG A 312 15.71 26.35 1.26
N ALA A 313 14.40 26.62 1.17
CA ALA A 313 13.69 26.65 -0.11
C ALA A 313 14.23 27.73 -1.05
N LEU A 314 14.67 28.88 -0.53
CA LEU A 314 15.33 29.93 -1.31
C LEU A 314 16.67 29.50 -1.92
N GLN A 315 17.30 28.45 -1.40
CA GLN A 315 18.58 27.91 -1.90
C GLN A 315 18.38 26.77 -2.92
N LEU A 316 17.14 26.35 -3.17
CA LEU A 316 16.87 25.32 -4.17
C LEU A 316 17.08 25.90 -5.58
N ALA A 317 17.92 25.25 -6.38
CA ALA A 317 18.13 25.69 -7.75
C ALA A 317 16.82 25.64 -8.56
N ASP A 318 16.71 26.57 -9.51
CA ASP A 318 15.56 26.77 -10.42
C ASP A 318 14.26 27.29 -9.75
N GLY A 319 14.11 27.13 -8.44
CA GLY A 319 12.95 27.58 -7.65
C GLY A 319 13.02 29.06 -7.23
N GLU A 320 11.88 29.58 -6.75
CA GLU A 320 11.75 30.98 -6.26
C GLU A 320 11.39 31.03 -4.76
N GLY A 321 11.82 30.02 -4.01
CA GLY A 321 11.44 29.84 -2.60
C GLY A 321 10.04 29.26 -2.42
N VAL A 322 9.44 29.52 -1.27
CA VAL A 322 8.15 28.97 -0.86
C VAL A 322 7.33 30.03 -0.13
N ALA A 323 6.03 30.07 -0.35
CA ALA A 323 5.11 30.80 0.51
C ALA A 323 4.64 29.86 1.64
N CYS A 324 4.93 30.20 2.89
CA CYS A 324 4.57 29.40 4.06
C CYS A 324 3.56 30.13 4.95
N GLY A 325 2.48 29.43 5.29
CA GLY A 325 1.49 29.84 6.28
C GLY A 325 1.44 28.89 7.45
N VAL A 326 1.37 29.40 8.68
CA VAL A 326 1.30 28.59 9.91
C VAL A 326 0.04 28.93 10.67
N ALA A 327 -0.69 27.91 11.13
CA ALA A 327 -1.75 28.05 12.13
C ALA A 327 -1.55 27.04 13.25
N SER A 328 -1.67 27.48 14.50
CA SER A 328 -1.51 26.61 15.68
C SER A 328 -2.64 26.85 16.67
N THR A 329 -3.20 25.77 17.24
CA THR A 329 -4.15 25.88 18.36
C THR A 329 -3.52 26.45 19.63
N GLY A 330 -2.19 26.57 19.68
CA GLY A 330 -1.47 27.29 20.72
C GLY A 330 -1.42 28.82 20.54
N ASP A 331 -1.88 29.33 19.39
CA ASP A 331 -1.91 30.77 19.08
C ASP A 331 -3.30 31.40 19.28
N SER A 332 -3.35 32.74 19.22
CA SER A 332 -4.60 33.51 19.35
C SER A 332 -5.44 33.48 18.07
N ILE A 333 -5.87 32.29 17.65
CA ILE A 333 -6.63 32.04 16.42
C ILE A 333 -8.13 31.73 16.65
N GLY A 334 -8.60 31.85 17.89
CA GLY A 334 -9.96 31.47 18.29
C GLY A 334 -10.17 29.94 18.35
N PRO A 335 -11.37 29.46 18.73
CA PRO A 335 -11.63 28.03 18.90
C PRO A 335 -11.51 27.28 17.56
N VAL A 336 -10.84 26.12 17.58
CA VAL A 336 -10.65 25.25 16.42
C VAL A 336 -11.40 23.94 16.69
N THR A 337 -12.65 23.88 16.26
CA THR A 337 -13.51 22.70 16.46
C THR A 337 -13.53 21.73 15.28
N THR A 338 -12.97 22.13 14.14
CA THR A 338 -12.96 21.33 12.90
C THR A 338 -11.60 21.41 12.20
N SER A 339 -11.22 20.33 11.52
CA SER A 339 -10.04 20.22 10.66
C SER A 339 -10.01 21.27 9.57
N ASP A 340 -11.17 21.49 8.93
CA ASP A 340 -11.40 22.49 7.90
C ASP A 340 -11.07 23.93 8.37
N ARG A 341 -11.39 24.30 9.62
CA ARG A 341 -11.05 25.63 10.16
C ARG A 341 -9.54 25.81 10.32
N LEU A 342 -8.82 24.84 10.87
CA LEU A 342 -7.36 24.95 11.02
C LEU A 342 -6.69 25.03 9.63
N PHE A 343 -7.21 24.27 8.68
CA PHE A 343 -6.75 24.29 7.29
C PHE A 343 -6.94 25.68 6.66
N ARG A 344 -8.13 26.28 6.78
CA ARG A 344 -8.41 27.64 6.29
C ARG A 344 -7.49 28.70 6.89
N LEU A 345 -7.16 28.59 8.17
CA LEU A 345 -6.27 29.54 8.84
C LEU A 345 -4.85 29.46 8.29
N ALA A 346 -4.31 28.25 8.11
CA ALA A 346 -2.99 28.05 7.53
C ALA A 346 -2.94 28.46 6.05
N ASP A 347 -4.00 28.16 5.29
CA ASP A 347 -4.16 28.57 3.89
C ASP A 347 -4.25 30.09 3.73
N ALA A 348 -5.05 30.76 4.56
CA ALA A 348 -5.11 32.23 4.59
C ALA A 348 -3.75 32.86 4.92
N ALA A 349 -2.98 32.23 5.81
CA ALA A 349 -1.64 32.67 6.15
C ALA A 349 -0.68 32.49 4.96
N GLN A 350 -0.73 31.34 4.29
CA GLN A 350 0.07 31.03 3.11
C GLN A 350 -0.25 31.99 1.97
N TYR A 351 -1.53 32.27 1.73
CA TYR A 351 -1.97 33.22 0.72
C TYR A 351 -1.40 34.62 0.98
N ARG A 352 -1.39 35.07 2.25
CA ARG A 352 -0.77 36.34 2.63
C ARG A 352 0.75 36.31 2.42
N ALA A 353 1.42 35.22 2.74
CA ALA A 353 2.85 35.05 2.49
C ALA A 353 3.16 35.15 0.98
N LYS A 354 2.34 34.51 0.14
CA LYS A 354 2.45 34.53 -1.33
C LYS A 354 2.22 35.93 -1.89
N ALA A 355 1.18 36.63 -1.44
CA ALA A 355 0.86 37.98 -1.86
C ALA A 355 1.95 39.00 -1.47
N ALA A 356 2.56 38.84 -0.29
CA ALA A 356 3.63 39.69 0.20
C ALA A 356 5.02 39.30 -0.32
N ARG A 357 5.16 38.16 -1.00
CA ARG A 357 6.46 37.52 -1.31
C ARG A 357 7.36 37.44 -0.08
N ALA A 358 6.78 37.02 1.04
CA ALA A 358 7.48 36.97 2.32
C ALA A 358 8.62 35.94 2.28
N ALA A 359 9.79 36.31 2.82
CA ALA A 359 10.92 35.40 2.99
C ALA A 359 10.83 34.53 4.26
N HIS A 360 9.80 34.75 5.07
CA HIS A 360 9.52 34.08 6.34
C HIS A 360 8.05 33.65 6.37
N PRO A 361 7.69 32.64 7.20
CA PRO A 361 6.30 32.21 7.33
C PRO A 361 5.42 33.33 7.86
N VAL A 362 4.19 33.40 7.37
CA VAL A 362 3.13 34.19 8.00
C VAL A 362 2.41 33.29 9.00
N VAL A 363 2.22 33.77 10.23
CA VAL A 363 1.56 33.00 11.29
C VAL A 363 0.19 33.61 11.61
N ALA A 364 -0.86 32.79 11.55
CA ALA A 364 -2.21 33.19 11.93
C ALA A 364 -2.27 33.54 13.43
N GLY A 365 -2.86 34.68 13.76
CA GLY A 365 -3.03 35.11 15.16
C GLY A 365 -1.79 35.76 15.79
N ARG A 366 -0.72 36.01 15.01
CA ARG A 366 0.51 36.68 15.48
C ARG A 366 0.82 37.99 14.74
N SER A 367 -0.07 38.47 13.86
CA SER A 367 0.20 39.66 13.04
C SER A 367 0.29 40.96 13.86
N HIS A 368 -0.20 40.98 15.10
CA HIS A 368 -0.23 42.17 15.97
C HIS A 368 0.17 41.86 17.42
N GLY A 369 0.94 42.78 18.03
CA GLY A 369 1.13 42.83 19.49
C GLY A 369 -0.20 43.12 20.23
N PRO A 370 -0.23 43.02 21.57
CA PRO A 370 -1.48 43.06 22.34
C PRO A 370 -2.20 44.41 22.17
N GLY A 371 -3.33 44.42 21.44
CA GLY A 371 -4.21 45.59 21.33
C GLY A 371 -5.05 45.69 20.04
N PHE A 372 -6.26 45.12 20.06
CA PHE A 372 -7.47 45.60 19.35
C PHE A 372 -7.44 45.79 17.81
N SER A 373 -7.01 44.77 17.06
CA SER A 373 -7.60 44.49 15.75
C SER A 373 -7.59 42.97 15.50
N PRO A 374 -8.68 42.36 15.02
CA PRO A 374 -8.68 40.95 14.69
C PRO A 374 -7.61 40.69 13.63
N ASP A 375 -6.80 39.65 13.85
CA ASP A 375 -5.67 39.33 12.99
C ASP A 375 -6.15 39.19 11.52
N PRO A 376 -5.51 39.89 10.56
CA PRO A 376 -5.99 39.92 9.18
C PRO A 376 -5.99 38.54 8.50
N THR A 377 -5.15 37.61 8.96
CA THR A 377 -5.20 36.19 8.52
C THR A 377 -6.46 35.51 9.05
N VAL A 378 -6.78 35.70 10.34
CA VAL A 378 -7.97 35.10 10.96
C VAL A 378 -9.25 35.63 10.29
N LEU A 379 -9.32 36.94 10.04
CA LEU A 379 -10.43 37.54 9.29
C LEU A 379 -10.59 36.98 7.88
N LEU A 380 -9.47 36.78 7.17
CA LEU A 380 -9.47 36.22 5.82
C LEU A 380 -9.99 34.77 5.82
N ALA A 381 -9.56 33.97 6.79
CA ALA A 381 -10.00 32.59 6.97
C ALA A 381 -11.50 32.48 7.31
N ASP A 382 -11.99 33.32 8.23
CA ASP A 382 -13.39 33.30 8.64
C ASP A 382 -14.32 33.82 7.52
N ALA A 383 -13.87 34.78 6.69
CA ALA A 383 -14.62 35.25 5.52
C ALA A 383 -14.72 34.22 4.37
N ALA A 384 -13.82 33.24 4.36
CA ALA A 384 -13.84 32.11 3.42
C ALA A 384 -14.80 30.99 3.82
N ASP A 385 -15.30 31.00 5.06
CA ASP A 385 -16.20 29.98 5.58
C ASP A 385 -17.59 30.00 4.88
N PRO A 386 -18.04 28.87 4.29
CA PRO A 386 -19.34 28.76 3.63
C PRO A 386 -20.54 29.06 4.55
N HIS A 387 -20.45 28.71 5.84
CA HIS A 387 -21.53 28.88 6.81
C HIS A 387 -21.66 30.34 7.26
N HIS A 388 -20.54 31.08 7.32
CA HIS A 388 -20.53 32.51 7.68
C HIS A 388 -21.17 33.42 6.60
N ARG A 389 -21.21 32.95 5.35
CA ARG A 389 -21.87 33.64 4.22
C ARG A 389 -23.40 33.50 4.20
N ALA A 390 -23.96 32.52 4.92
CA ALA A 390 -25.40 32.34 5.01
C ALA A 390 -26.04 33.40 5.92
N ASP A 391 -25.41 33.70 7.06
CA ASP A 391 -25.92 34.67 8.05
C ASP A 391 -25.78 36.13 7.59
N SER A 392 -24.77 36.44 6.79
CA SER A 392 -24.50 37.81 6.33
C SER A 392 -25.34 38.26 5.12
N ARG A 393 -26.13 37.37 4.50
CA ARG A 393 -27.10 37.73 3.44
C ARG A 393 -28.41 38.34 3.96
N ALA A 394 -28.62 38.39 5.27
CA ALA A 394 -29.80 39.02 5.87
C ALA A 394 -29.68 40.55 6.06
N ALA A 395 -28.53 41.17 5.72
CA ALA A 395 -28.33 42.61 5.94
C ALA A 395 -27.73 43.34 4.72
N ARG A 396 -28.61 44.08 4.02
CA ARG A 396 -28.41 45.23 3.12
C ARG A 396 -28.38 45.00 1.58
N PRO A 397 -29.16 45.80 0.80
CA PRO A 397 -29.12 45.81 -0.65
C PRO A 397 -28.22 46.94 -1.22
N GLY A 398 -27.57 46.63 -2.35
CA GLY A 398 -27.15 47.62 -3.36
C GLY A 398 -25.68 48.08 -3.34
N GLN A 399 -24.88 47.59 -4.31
CA GLN A 399 -24.10 48.36 -5.30
C GLN A 399 -22.90 47.56 -5.85
N GLY A 400 -22.68 47.67 -7.17
CA GLY A 400 -21.34 47.60 -7.78
C GLY A 400 -20.83 46.25 -8.28
N ARG A 401 -21.18 45.88 -9.51
CA ARG A 401 -20.43 44.91 -10.33
C ARG A 401 -19.08 45.53 -10.74
N ALA A 402 -17.97 44.90 -10.37
CA ALA A 402 -16.66 45.11 -11.01
C ALA A 402 -15.78 43.85 -10.87
N GLY A 403 -15.21 43.40 -12.00
CA GLY A 403 -14.01 42.55 -12.05
C GLY A 403 -14.18 41.05 -11.81
N ALA A 404 -14.80 40.34 -12.75
CA ALA A 404 -14.73 38.87 -12.81
C ALA A 404 -13.37 38.44 -13.40
N GLY A 405 -12.35 38.35 -12.55
CA GLY A 405 -11.05 37.74 -12.85
C GLY A 405 -10.84 36.51 -11.97
N ASP A 406 -10.92 35.34 -12.59
CA ASP A 406 -10.41 34.03 -12.17
C ASP A 406 -10.31 33.75 -10.65
N ARG A 407 -11.46 33.59 -9.99
CA ARG A 407 -11.54 32.91 -8.70
C ARG A 407 -11.84 31.44 -8.96
N ARG A 408 -10.80 30.63 -9.14
CA ARG A 408 -10.91 29.17 -9.03
C ARG A 408 -11.40 28.83 -7.63
N ARG A 409 -12.71 28.64 -7.54
CA ARG A 409 -13.36 28.06 -6.37
C ARG A 409 -12.87 26.63 -6.22
N PHE A 410 -12.27 26.33 -5.07
CA PHE A 410 -12.29 25.00 -4.49
C PHE A 410 -13.75 24.53 -4.42
N ARG A 411 -14.10 23.61 -5.30
CA ARG A 411 -15.31 22.79 -5.22
C ARG A 411 -14.82 21.36 -5.07
N GLY A 412 -15.19 20.74 -3.94
CA GLY A 412 -15.20 19.29 -3.85
C GLY A 412 -16.12 18.68 -4.91
N ALA A 413 -15.78 17.45 -5.30
CA ALA A 413 -16.55 16.50 -6.08
C ALA A 413 -16.93 16.93 -7.52
N ALA A 414 -16.08 16.54 -8.47
CA ALA A 414 -16.51 16.00 -9.77
C ALA A 414 -15.39 15.09 -10.31
N HIS A 415 -15.65 13.78 -10.29
CA HIS A 415 -14.92 12.70 -10.98
C HIS A 415 -13.41 12.92 -11.20
N SER A 416 -12.61 12.89 -10.12
CA SER A 416 -11.16 12.82 -10.26
C SER A 416 -10.74 11.36 -10.32
N ALA A 417 -9.91 11.00 -11.31
CA ALA A 417 -9.17 9.73 -11.38
C ALA A 417 -8.06 9.68 -10.30
N ASP A 418 -8.44 9.92 -9.04
CA ASP A 418 -7.57 9.93 -7.88
C ASP A 418 -7.47 8.49 -7.31
N PRO A 419 -6.31 7.80 -7.47
CA PRO A 419 -6.19 6.36 -7.21
C PRO A 419 -6.57 5.93 -5.80
N GLY A 420 -6.45 6.81 -4.81
CA GLY A 420 -6.78 6.44 -3.44
C GLY A 420 -8.19 6.84 -2.98
N GLN A 421 -8.91 7.76 -3.65
CA GLN A 421 -10.36 7.92 -3.43
C GLN A 421 -11.07 6.65 -3.88
N LEU A 422 -10.63 6.13 -5.03
CA LEU A 422 -10.97 4.82 -5.52
C LEU A 422 -10.68 3.74 -4.47
N LEU A 423 -9.47 3.74 -3.90
CA LEU A 423 -9.08 2.76 -2.89
C LEU A 423 -10.00 2.79 -1.66
N THR A 424 -10.19 3.96 -1.06
CA THR A 424 -10.99 4.11 0.16
C THR A 424 -12.44 3.68 -0.05
N ALA A 425 -13.06 4.12 -1.14
CA ALA A 425 -14.46 3.80 -1.39
C ALA A 425 -14.67 2.31 -1.64
N VAL A 426 -13.78 1.68 -2.40
CA VAL A 426 -13.86 0.25 -2.71
C VAL A 426 -13.59 -0.58 -1.45
N LEU A 427 -12.58 -0.25 -0.65
CA LEU A 427 -12.32 -0.93 0.62
C LEU A 427 -13.52 -0.82 1.57
N ALA A 428 -14.08 0.39 1.73
CA ALA A 428 -15.27 0.59 2.54
C ALA A 428 -16.50 -0.17 1.99
N ALA A 429 -16.62 -0.32 0.68
CA ALA A 429 -17.68 -1.10 0.05
C ALA A 429 -17.51 -2.62 0.28
N LEU A 430 -16.27 -3.11 0.24
CA LEU A 430 -15.93 -4.50 0.57
C LEU A 430 -16.23 -4.80 2.05
N ASP A 431 -15.88 -3.90 2.97
CA ASP A 431 -16.16 -4.05 4.41
C ASP A 431 -17.66 -4.08 4.71
N ARG A 432 -18.44 -3.19 4.07
CA ARG A 432 -19.92 -3.20 4.19
C ARG A 432 -20.53 -4.48 3.62
N SER A 433 -20.01 -4.98 2.51
CA SER A 433 -20.50 -6.20 1.87
C SER A 433 -20.19 -7.45 2.69
N GLY A 434 -19.05 -7.46 3.40
CA GLY A 434 -18.67 -8.52 4.34
C GLY A 434 -19.52 -8.51 5.63
N THR A 435 -19.87 -7.33 6.14
CA THR A 435 -20.65 -7.18 7.39
C THR A 435 -22.14 -7.47 7.22
N VAL A 436 -22.73 -7.19 6.05
CA VAL A 436 -24.16 -7.48 5.77
C VAL A 436 -24.44 -8.97 5.55
N ARG A 437 -23.43 -9.76 5.13
CA ARG A 437 -23.56 -11.21 4.86
C ARG A 437 -22.92 -12.07 5.97
N ALA A 438 -23.13 -11.71 7.24
CA ALA A 438 -22.53 -12.38 8.40
C ALA A 438 -22.77 -13.90 8.51
N ASN A 439 -23.67 -14.49 7.70
CA ASN A 439 -23.89 -15.93 7.68
C ASN A 439 -23.19 -16.69 6.55
N HIS A 440 -22.75 -16.05 5.44
CA HIS A 440 -22.02 -16.70 4.34
C HIS A 440 -20.98 -15.73 3.75
N PRO A 441 -19.67 -16.06 3.73
CA PRO A 441 -18.67 -15.19 3.13
C PRO A 441 -19.01 -14.95 1.66
N ALA A 442 -18.97 -13.69 1.21
CA ALA A 442 -19.19 -13.34 -0.19
C ALA A 442 -18.21 -14.11 -1.07
N ASP A 443 -18.69 -14.72 -2.16
CA ASP A 443 -17.85 -15.45 -3.12
C ASP A 443 -16.90 -14.50 -3.88
N THR A 444 -15.94 -15.08 -4.62
CA THR A 444 -14.91 -14.32 -5.34
C THR A 444 -15.53 -13.33 -6.32
N LEU A 445 -16.55 -13.79 -7.07
CA LEU A 445 -17.26 -12.97 -8.05
C LEU A 445 -17.97 -11.79 -7.39
N SER A 446 -18.68 -11.98 -6.27
CA SER A 446 -19.35 -10.89 -5.55
C SER A 446 -18.37 -9.81 -5.11
N ARG A 447 -17.20 -10.18 -4.59
CA ARG A 447 -16.18 -9.22 -4.14
C ARG A 447 -15.59 -8.45 -5.32
N LEU A 448 -15.32 -9.12 -6.43
CA LEU A 448 -14.85 -8.47 -7.65
C LEU A 448 -15.93 -7.55 -8.26
N ALA A 449 -17.20 -7.93 -8.20
CA ALA A 449 -18.32 -7.09 -8.61
C ALA A 449 -18.39 -5.81 -7.78
N THR A 450 -18.22 -5.90 -6.45
CA THR A 450 -18.13 -4.71 -5.59
C THR A 450 -16.98 -3.78 -5.99
N VAL A 451 -15.81 -4.34 -6.33
CA VAL A 451 -14.68 -3.55 -6.85
C VAL A 451 -15.06 -2.87 -8.17
N ALA A 452 -15.55 -3.63 -9.14
CA ALA A 452 -15.86 -3.15 -10.47
C ALA A 452 -16.97 -2.07 -10.46
N GLU A 453 -18.06 -2.30 -9.74
CA GLU A 453 -19.17 -1.35 -9.60
C GLU A 453 -18.72 -0.06 -8.93
N THR A 454 -18.06 -0.16 -7.77
CA THR A 454 -17.62 1.03 -7.03
C THR A 454 -16.58 1.82 -7.82
N ALA A 455 -15.65 1.13 -8.47
CA ALA A 455 -14.65 1.76 -9.33
C ALA A 455 -15.28 2.45 -10.53
N SER A 456 -16.23 1.78 -11.19
CA SER A 456 -16.91 2.32 -12.36
C SER A 456 -17.69 3.59 -12.04
N HIS A 457 -18.42 3.65 -10.92
CA HIS A 457 -19.15 4.85 -10.52
C HIS A 457 -18.24 6.03 -10.18
N LEU A 458 -17.12 5.77 -9.49
CA LEU A 458 -16.19 6.83 -9.12
C LEU A 458 -15.45 7.42 -10.33
N LEU A 459 -15.04 6.55 -11.25
CA LEU A 459 -14.32 6.91 -12.44
C LEU A 459 -15.25 7.33 -13.60
N ASP A 460 -16.57 7.30 -13.39
CA ASP A 460 -17.60 7.52 -14.41
C ASP A 460 -17.43 6.60 -15.64
N ALA A 461 -16.95 5.37 -15.42
CA ALA A 461 -16.67 4.42 -16.49
C ALA A 461 -17.93 4.09 -17.31
N VAL A 462 -17.74 3.86 -18.60
CA VAL A 462 -18.80 3.52 -19.56
C VAL A 462 -19.40 2.15 -19.26
N GLY A 463 -18.58 1.23 -18.79
CA GLY A 463 -18.97 -0.12 -18.38
C GLY A 463 -17.78 -0.88 -17.79
N TRP A 464 -18.04 -2.08 -17.28
CA TRP A 464 -17.04 -2.97 -16.71
C TRP A 464 -17.34 -4.44 -16.98
N TRP A 465 -16.27 -5.23 -17.02
CA TRP A 465 -16.29 -6.68 -17.22
C TRP A 465 -15.48 -7.37 -16.13
N ILE A 466 -15.95 -8.55 -15.74
CA ILE A 466 -15.25 -9.49 -14.88
C ILE A 466 -15.16 -10.81 -15.63
N SER A 467 -13.94 -11.29 -15.80
CA SER A 467 -13.65 -12.50 -16.55
C SER A 467 -12.86 -13.49 -15.70
N TYR A 468 -13.08 -14.78 -15.94
CA TYR A 468 -12.49 -15.89 -15.20
C TYR A 468 -11.69 -16.81 -16.13
N VAL A 469 -10.53 -17.27 -15.64
CA VAL A 469 -9.62 -18.18 -16.33
C VAL A 469 -9.46 -19.43 -15.45
N PRO A 470 -10.00 -20.59 -15.87
CA PRO A 470 -9.83 -21.83 -15.13
C PRO A 470 -8.34 -22.19 -14.93
N PRO A 471 -7.97 -22.86 -13.82
CA PRO A 471 -6.59 -23.30 -13.59
C PRO A 471 -6.05 -24.13 -14.76
N GLY A 472 -4.87 -23.75 -15.28
CA GLY A 472 -4.23 -24.42 -16.41
C GLY A 472 -4.84 -24.11 -17.80
N SER A 473 -5.91 -23.32 -17.87
CA SER A 473 -6.55 -22.92 -19.14
C SER A 473 -5.89 -21.68 -19.77
N GLN A 474 -5.97 -21.58 -21.10
CA GLN A 474 -5.72 -20.33 -21.85
C GLN A 474 -7.03 -19.65 -22.27
N LEU A 475 -8.18 -20.31 -22.05
CA LEU A 475 -9.50 -19.78 -22.35
C LEU A 475 -10.01 -18.98 -21.16
N MET A 476 -10.35 -17.72 -21.42
CA MET A 476 -10.99 -16.81 -20.50
C MET A 476 -12.48 -16.73 -20.82
N ARG A 477 -13.34 -16.71 -19.79
CA ARG A 477 -14.79 -16.57 -19.93
C ARG A 477 -15.28 -15.33 -19.21
N THR A 478 -16.16 -14.56 -19.82
CA THR A 478 -16.85 -13.46 -19.12
C THR A 478 -17.79 -14.05 -18.06
N ALA A 479 -17.57 -13.68 -16.80
CA ALA A 479 -18.37 -14.11 -15.66
C ALA A 479 -19.50 -13.11 -15.36
N GLN A 480 -19.23 -11.81 -15.45
CA GLN A 480 -20.21 -10.75 -15.21
C GLN A 480 -19.79 -9.47 -15.90
N HIS A 481 -20.74 -8.64 -16.32
CA HIS A 481 -20.46 -7.31 -16.86
C HIS A 481 -21.62 -6.36 -16.61
N ALA A 482 -21.37 -5.05 -16.74
CA ALA A 482 -22.41 -4.02 -16.78
C ALA A 482 -22.01 -2.89 -17.72
N VAL A 483 -22.99 -2.35 -18.45
CA VAL A 483 -22.80 -1.21 -19.37
C VAL A 483 -23.74 -0.09 -18.97
N TYR A 484 -23.18 1.07 -18.65
CA TYR A 484 -23.93 2.25 -18.20
C TYR A 484 -24.19 3.24 -19.33
N ARG A 485 -23.27 3.33 -20.29
CA ARG A 485 -23.43 4.17 -21.49
C ARG A 485 -23.20 3.32 -22.74
N MET A 486 -24.15 3.39 -23.67
CA MET A 486 -23.97 2.76 -24.97
C MET A 486 -23.00 3.58 -25.82
N THR A 487 -21.93 2.93 -26.25
CA THR A 487 -20.99 3.44 -27.26
C THR A 487 -21.34 2.89 -28.64
N SER A 488 -20.95 3.60 -29.69
CA SER A 488 -21.07 3.14 -31.09
C SER A 488 -19.68 2.93 -31.67
N GLY A 489 -19.35 1.65 -31.91
CA GLY A 489 -18.18 1.25 -32.70
C GLY A 489 -18.40 1.43 -34.20
N PRO A 490 -17.47 0.96 -35.05
CA PRO A 490 -17.62 0.97 -36.50
C PRO A 490 -18.88 0.20 -36.93
N THR A 491 -19.65 0.76 -37.88
CA THR A 491 -20.93 0.20 -38.36
C THR A 491 -20.77 -0.77 -39.54
N THR A 492 -19.59 -1.36 -39.69
CA THR A 492 -19.37 -2.39 -40.72
C THR A 492 -19.96 -3.71 -40.23
N THR A 493 -20.54 -4.50 -41.14
CA THR A 493 -21.17 -5.79 -40.78
C THR A 493 -20.22 -6.72 -40.02
N GLY A 494 -18.92 -6.68 -40.34
CA GLY A 494 -17.89 -7.42 -39.60
C GLY A 494 -17.69 -6.92 -38.17
N ALA A 495 -17.63 -5.60 -37.96
CA ALA A 495 -17.47 -5.01 -36.63
C ALA A 495 -18.72 -5.23 -35.75
N GLU A 496 -19.92 -5.13 -36.32
CA GLU A 496 -21.17 -5.42 -35.60
C GLU A 496 -21.24 -6.90 -35.15
N THR A 497 -20.83 -7.82 -36.02
CA THR A 497 -20.78 -9.26 -35.69
C THR A 497 -19.77 -9.53 -34.57
N GLN A 498 -18.58 -8.94 -34.67
CA GLN A 498 -17.52 -9.11 -33.67
C GLN A 498 -17.92 -8.49 -32.32
N ARG A 499 -18.57 -7.32 -32.32
CA ARG A 499 -19.09 -6.69 -31.12
C ARG A 499 -20.15 -7.55 -30.43
N ALA A 500 -21.08 -8.11 -31.18
CA ALA A 500 -22.10 -9.01 -30.65
C ALA A 500 -21.50 -10.28 -30.01
N GLN A 501 -20.35 -10.76 -30.51
CA GLN A 501 -19.62 -11.88 -29.90
C GLN A 501 -18.92 -11.47 -28.59
N ILE A 502 -18.34 -10.27 -28.53
CA ILE A 502 -17.65 -9.75 -27.33
C ILE A 502 -18.65 -9.47 -26.20
N GLU A 503 -19.82 -8.93 -26.54
CA GLU A 503 -20.88 -8.57 -25.58
C GLU A 503 -21.81 -9.76 -25.23
N ALA A 504 -21.55 -10.95 -25.80
CA ALA A 504 -22.37 -12.13 -25.51
C ALA A 504 -22.22 -12.58 -24.04
N PRO A 505 -23.30 -13.04 -23.39
CA PRO A 505 -23.20 -13.75 -22.13
C PRO A 505 -22.25 -14.95 -22.28
N ASP A 506 -21.38 -15.17 -21.30
CA ASP A 506 -20.39 -16.27 -21.31
C ASP A 506 -19.39 -16.25 -22.48
N ALA A 507 -19.14 -15.08 -23.09
CA ALA A 507 -18.15 -14.94 -24.16
C ALA A 507 -16.80 -15.56 -23.78
N VAL A 508 -16.22 -16.35 -24.70
CA VAL A 508 -14.98 -17.08 -24.50
C VAL A 508 -13.87 -16.46 -25.36
N PHE A 509 -12.74 -16.15 -24.74
CA PHE A 509 -11.59 -15.53 -25.37
C PHE A 509 -10.37 -16.43 -25.21
N ASP A 510 -9.61 -16.62 -26.30
CA ASP A 510 -8.30 -17.26 -26.24
C ASP A 510 -7.23 -16.22 -25.90
N LEU A 511 -6.66 -16.31 -24.68
CA LEU A 511 -5.62 -15.41 -24.19
C LEU A 511 -4.31 -15.50 -25.00
N GLY A 512 -4.16 -16.50 -25.87
CA GLY A 512 -3.07 -16.56 -26.85
C GLY A 512 -3.05 -15.34 -27.78
N HIS A 513 -4.20 -14.71 -28.03
CA HIS A 513 -4.33 -13.53 -28.87
C HIS A 513 -4.20 -12.19 -28.11
N TYR A 514 -4.21 -12.20 -26.77
CA TYR A 514 -4.29 -10.98 -25.95
C TYR A 514 -3.18 -10.98 -24.86
N PRO A 515 -1.94 -10.57 -25.21
CA PRO A 515 -0.78 -10.79 -24.35
C PRO A 515 -0.76 -9.95 -23.06
N GLN A 516 -1.25 -8.70 -23.07
CA GLN A 516 -1.38 -7.87 -21.86
C GLN A 516 -2.54 -8.34 -21.00
N THR A 517 -3.68 -8.71 -21.59
CA THR A 517 -4.80 -9.37 -20.89
C THR A 517 -4.34 -10.64 -20.19
N ARG A 518 -3.56 -11.49 -20.86
CA ARG A 518 -2.97 -12.71 -20.28
C ARG A 518 -2.05 -12.40 -19.11
N ARG A 519 -1.23 -11.34 -19.20
CA ARG A 519 -0.36 -10.90 -18.10
C ARG A 519 -1.20 -10.37 -16.93
N ALA A 520 -2.26 -9.62 -17.22
CA ALA A 520 -3.14 -9.05 -16.21
C ALA A 520 -3.87 -10.14 -15.42
N ALA A 521 -4.47 -11.12 -16.10
CA ALA A 521 -5.16 -12.25 -15.47
C ALA A 521 -4.26 -13.10 -14.55
N ARG A 522 -2.92 -12.97 -14.67
CA ARG A 522 -1.91 -13.62 -13.82
C ARG A 522 -1.39 -12.74 -12.68
N GLY A 523 -2.00 -11.59 -12.42
CA GLY A 523 -1.57 -10.67 -11.36
C GLY A 523 -0.99 -9.36 -11.84
N GLY A 524 -1.15 -9.00 -13.12
CA GLY A 524 -0.72 -7.73 -13.70
C GLY A 524 -1.86 -6.72 -13.83
N ALA A 525 -1.52 -5.55 -14.38
CA ALA A 525 -2.49 -4.55 -14.83
C ALA A 525 -1.92 -3.76 -16.01
N PHE A 526 -2.80 -3.19 -16.82
CA PHE A 526 -2.44 -2.32 -17.93
C PHE A 526 -3.57 -1.32 -18.21
N ALA A 527 -3.24 -0.27 -18.97
CA ALA A 527 -4.20 0.70 -19.45
C ALA A 527 -3.92 0.98 -20.93
N LEU A 528 -4.98 1.04 -21.73
CA LEU A 528 -4.91 1.33 -23.16
C LEU A 528 -5.69 2.60 -23.48
N ARG A 529 -5.22 3.33 -24.48
CA ARG A 529 -5.93 4.44 -25.12
C ARG A 529 -5.89 4.23 -26.62
N ALA A 530 -7.05 4.34 -27.28
CA ALA A 530 -7.14 4.18 -28.72
C ALA A 530 -6.21 5.17 -29.44
N GLY A 531 -5.42 4.68 -30.39
CA GLY A 531 -4.44 5.44 -31.17
C GLY A 531 -3.14 5.76 -30.43
N ALA A 532 -2.94 5.29 -29.19
CA ALA A 532 -1.68 5.47 -28.49
C ALA A 532 -0.58 4.55 -29.05
N PRO A 533 0.66 5.03 -29.18
CA PRO A 533 1.76 4.19 -29.67
C PRO A 533 2.08 3.08 -28.65
N GLY A 534 2.33 1.87 -29.16
CA GLY A 534 2.75 0.72 -28.35
C GLY A 534 1.63 -0.18 -27.83
N ASN A 535 0.37 0.09 -28.17
CA ASN A 535 -0.73 -0.84 -27.89
C ASN A 535 -0.56 -2.15 -28.66
N ASP A 536 -0.99 -3.26 -28.05
CA ASP A 536 -1.17 -4.51 -28.79
C ASP A 536 -2.37 -4.40 -29.75
N PRO A 537 -2.21 -4.76 -31.04
CA PRO A 537 -3.28 -4.60 -32.03
C PRO A 537 -4.56 -5.38 -31.71
N ALA A 538 -4.47 -6.55 -31.08
CA ALA A 538 -5.65 -7.36 -30.79
C ALA A 538 -6.48 -6.74 -29.66
N GLU A 539 -5.81 -6.23 -28.62
CA GLU A 539 -6.46 -5.57 -27.49
C GLU A 539 -7.07 -4.23 -27.89
N GLU A 540 -6.36 -3.45 -28.71
CA GLU A 540 -6.91 -2.20 -29.25
C GLU A 540 -8.10 -2.47 -30.18
N ALA A 541 -8.03 -3.49 -31.03
CA ALA A 541 -9.12 -3.84 -31.94
C ALA A 541 -10.41 -4.19 -31.18
N MET A 542 -10.32 -5.00 -30.12
CA MET A 542 -11.47 -5.34 -29.26
C MET A 542 -12.12 -4.07 -28.69
N MET A 543 -11.32 -3.16 -28.14
CA MET A 543 -11.81 -1.91 -27.55
C MET A 543 -12.48 -1.00 -28.58
N VAL A 544 -11.85 -0.83 -29.76
CA VAL A 544 -12.33 0.02 -30.84
C VAL A 544 -13.60 -0.53 -31.46
N VAL A 545 -13.69 -1.85 -31.67
CA VAL A 545 -14.90 -2.53 -32.21
C VAL A 545 -16.10 -2.32 -31.29
N SER A 546 -15.89 -2.34 -29.98
CA SER A 546 -16.92 -2.05 -28.97
C SER A 546 -17.18 -0.55 -28.75
N GLY A 547 -16.49 0.32 -29.49
CA GLY A 547 -16.68 1.77 -29.47
C GLY A 547 -16.07 2.49 -28.27
N TYR A 548 -15.18 1.83 -27.52
CA TYR A 548 -14.47 2.42 -26.39
C TYR A 548 -13.20 3.15 -26.83
N LYS A 549 -12.80 4.17 -26.07
CA LYS A 549 -11.64 5.02 -26.36
C LYS A 549 -10.49 4.82 -25.38
N GLY A 550 -10.77 4.23 -24.23
CA GLY A 550 -9.77 3.78 -23.28
C GLY A 550 -10.26 2.60 -22.46
N MET A 551 -9.31 1.87 -21.89
CA MET A 551 -9.57 0.75 -20.99
C MET A 551 -8.51 0.72 -19.89
N VAL A 552 -8.89 0.35 -18.68
CA VAL A 552 -7.97 -0.09 -17.63
C VAL A 552 -8.36 -1.49 -17.19
N ALA A 553 -7.38 -2.38 -17.11
CA ALA A 553 -7.58 -3.77 -16.76
C ALA A 553 -6.61 -4.20 -15.68
N ALA A 554 -7.10 -4.94 -14.70
CA ALA A 554 -6.27 -5.53 -13.66
C ALA A 554 -6.80 -6.90 -13.26
N GLY A 555 -5.89 -7.82 -12.98
CA GLY A 555 -6.25 -9.20 -12.65
C GLY A 555 -5.36 -9.80 -11.59
N GLY A 556 -5.64 -11.05 -11.26
CA GLY A 556 -4.92 -11.82 -10.25
C GLY A 556 -5.38 -13.25 -10.19
N VAL A 557 -4.66 -14.05 -9.41
CA VAL A 557 -4.92 -15.49 -9.25
C VAL A 557 -5.26 -15.79 -7.80
N ASN A 558 -6.27 -16.61 -7.58
CA ASN A 558 -6.53 -17.28 -6.31
C ASN A 558 -6.60 -18.80 -6.52
N ALA A 559 -6.90 -19.56 -5.46
CA ALA A 559 -6.98 -21.02 -5.55
C ALA A 559 -8.03 -21.55 -6.55
N ALA A 560 -9.02 -20.72 -6.93
CA ALA A 560 -10.04 -21.10 -7.90
C ALA A 560 -9.62 -20.84 -9.35
N GLY A 561 -8.63 -19.99 -9.62
CA GLY A 561 -8.17 -19.67 -10.97
C GLY A 561 -7.75 -18.20 -11.14
N GLY A 562 -7.55 -17.79 -12.40
CA GLY A 562 -7.27 -16.41 -12.77
C GLY A 562 -8.54 -15.59 -12.89
N TRP A 563 -8.46 -14.31 -12.56
CA TRP A 563 -9.55 -13.35 -12.62
C TRP A 563 -9.06 -12.05 -13.24
N LEU A 564 -9.95 -11.37 -13.95
CA LEU A 564 -9.67 -10.10 -14.60
C LEU A 564 -10.86 -9.16 -14.39
N VAL A 565 -10.58 -7.90 -14.06
CA VAL A 565 -11.54 -6.79 -14.03
C VAL A 565 -11.11 -5.75 -15.04
N GLU A 566 -12.04 -5.35 -15.90
CA GLU A 566 -11.83 -4.39 -16.99
C GLU A 566 -12.82 -3.24 -16.84
N LEU A 567 -12.35 -1.99 -16.92
CA LEU A 567 -13.17 -0.78 -16.92
C LEU A 567 -12.93 -0.02 -18.22
N PHE A 568 -14.01 0.45 -18.85
CA PHE A 568 -13.95 1.09 -20.17
C PHE A 568 -14.32 2.59 -20.09
N ALA A 569 -13.69 3.41 -20.93
CA ALA A 569 -13.93 4.85 -21.05
C ALA A 569 -14.27 5.29 -22.47
N ASP A 570 -14.93 6.44 -22.53
CA ASP A 570 -15.11 7.27 -23.73
C ASP A 570 -14.18 8.50 -23.66
N GLU A 571 -14.27 9.40 -24.63
CA GLU A 571 -13.46 10.63 -24.67
C GLU A 571 -13.64 11.54 -23.45
N ALA A 572 -14.76 11.43 -22.71
CA ALA A 572 -15.05 12.27 -21.57
C ALA A 572 -14.44 11.76 -20.25
N THR A 573 -14.05 10.48 -20.17
CA THR A 573 -13.69 9.79 -18.91
C THR A 573 -12.26 9.22 -18.91
N LEU A 574 -11.41 9.79 -19.76
CA LEU A 574 -10.20 9.15 -20.29
C LEU A 574 -8.89 9.15 -19.44
N PRO A 575 -8.73 9.78 -18.26
CA PRO A 575 -7.44 9.74 -17.54
C PRO A 575 -7.27 8.43 -16.72
N PHE A 576 -7.06 7.30 -17.41
CA PHE A 576 -6.93 5.98 -16.76
C PHE A 576 -5.51 5.52 -16.41
N GLY A 577 -4.48 6.14 -16.97
CA GLY A 577 -3.09 5.63 -16.86
C GLY A 577 -2.58 5.52 -15.41
N GLN A 578 -3.07 6.36 -14.50
CA GLN A 578 -2.63 6.37 -13.09
C GLN A 578 -3.42 5.41 -12.20
N VAL A 579 -4.50 4.81 -12.70
CA VAL A 579 -5.44 4.02 -11.90
C VAL A 579 -5.13 2.52 -11.93
N ALA A 580 -4.43 2.03 -12.96
CA ALA A 580 -4.11 0.61 -13.12
C ALA A 580 -3.44 -0.02 -11.87
N PRO A 581 -2.45 0.63 -11.20
CA PRO A 581 -1.87 0.10 -9.97
C PRO A 581 -2.86 0.00 -8.81
N ALA A 582 -3.74 1.00 -8.64
CA ALA A 582 -4.75 0.99 -7.59
C ALA A 582 -5.85 -0.05 -7.85
N LEU A 583 -6.33 -0.16 -9.10
CA LEU A 583 -7.29 -1.19 -9.49
C LEU A 583 -6.71 -2.60 -9.26
N ARG A 584 -5.44 -2.81 -9.62
CA ARG A 584 -4.72 -4.07 -9.34
C ARG A 584 -4.69 -4.41 -7.87
N ALA A 585 -4.35 -3.43 -7.04
CA ALA A 585 -4.29 -3.64 -5.61
C ALA A 585 -5.67 -3.99 -5.03
N LEU A 586 -6.74 -3.32 -5.49
CA LEU A 586 -8.12 -3.62 -5.10
C LEU A 586 -8.60 -5.01 -5.56
N VAL A 587 -8.28 -5.40 -6.79
CA VAL A 587 -8.54 -6.76 -7.28
C VAL A 587 -7.79 -7.77 -6.42
N ALA A 588 -6.54 -7.52 -6.05
CA ALA A 588 -5.79 -8.39 -5.16
C ALA A 588 -6.44 -8.54 -3.77
N VAL A 589 -7.00 -7.47 -3.19
CA VAL A 589 -7.79 -7.54 -1.95
C VAL A 589 -9.03 -8.41 -2.12
N ALA A 590 -9.80 -8.18 -3.18
CA ALA A 590 -10.99 -8.97 -3.46
C ALA A 590 -10.65 -10.46 -3.66
N LEU A 591 -9.48 -10.77 -4.20
CA LEU A 591 -9.01 -12.14 -4.38
C LEU A 591 -8.44 -12.78 -3.10
N SER A 592 -8.06 -12.01 -2.08
CA SER A 592 -7.55 -12.51 -0.80
C SER A 592 -8.62 -13.21 0.08
N GLY A 593 -9.91 -12.98 -0.17
CA GLY A 593 -10.99 -13.68 0.56
C GLY A 593 -11.14 -15.15 0.13
N PRO A 594 -12.11 -15.90 0.71
CA PRO A 594 -12.37 -17.30 0.36
C PRO A 594 -12.54 -17.48 -1.15
N ALA A 595 -11.74 -18.38 -1.73
CA ALA A 595 -11.72 -18.63 -3.16
C ALA A 595 -12.91 -19.48 -3.59
N SER A 596 -13.50 -19.15 -4.73
CA SER A 596 -14.68 -19.81 -5.30
C SER A 596 -14.67 -19.58 -6.82
N PRO A 597 -14.94 -20.61 -7.65
CA PRO A 597 -15.16 -20.42 -9.07
C PRO A 597 -16.49 -19.65 -9.29
N PRO A 598 -16.70 -19.05 -10.48
CA PRO A 598 -18.02 -18.51 -10.82
C PRO A 598 -19.09 -19.62 -10.81
N PRO A 599 -20.35 -19.27 -10.50
CA PRO A 599 -21.46 -20.22 -10.38
C PRO A 599 -21.81 -20.97 -11.67
#